data_AF-A0A379WM77-F1
#
_entry.id   AF-A0A379WM77-F1
#
_cell.length_a   1.000
_cell.length_b   1.000
_cell.length_c   1.000
_cell.angle_alpha   90.00
_cell.angle_beta   90.00
_cell.angle_gamma   90.00
#
_symmetry.space_group_name_H-M   'P 1'
#
loop_
_entity.id
_entity.type
_entity.pdbx_description
1 polymer ?
#
loop_
_entity_poly.entity_id
_entity_poly.type
_entity_poly.pdbx_seq_one_letter_code
_entity_poly.pdbx_strand_id
1 'polypeptide(L)'
;MIPSWTDATSLRPIRLTWRRLKRLTMARWVISTNGKIDYQRTPERKHTTSTPFDVSKLTALPKVGIVYNYANASDLPAKALVDAGYDGIVSAGVGNGNLYKTVFDTLATAAHNGTVVVRSSRVPTGATTQDAEVDDAKYGFVASGTLNPQKARVLLQLALTQTKDPKQIQTMFNQY
;
A
#
# COMPACT_ATOMS: atom_id res chain seq x y z
N MET A 1 4.56 -24.71 -1.66
CA MET A 1 5.01 -23.34 -1.97
C MET A 1 3.82 -22.38 -1.83
N ILE A 2 4.05 -21.17 -1.35
CA ILE A 2 3.06 -20.28 -0.73
C ILE A 2 2.41 -19.35 -1.80
N PRO A 3 1.13 -18.93 -1.66
CA PRO A 3 0.53 -17.90 -2.51
C PRO A 3 1.40 -16.64 -2.62
N SER A 4 1.30 -15.93 -3.76
CA SER A 4 1.93 -14.62 -3.92
C SER A 4 1.50 -13.69 -2.79
N TRP A 5 2.44 -13.20 -2.00
CA TRP A 5 2.16 -12.40 -0.81
C TRP A 5 1.68 -10.98 -1.15
N THR A 6 2.10 -10.44 -2.30
CA THR A 6 1.71 -9.10 -2.77
C THR A 6 0.20 -8.98 -2.99
N ASP A 7 -0.47 -10.03 -3.48
CA ASP A 7 -1.89 -9.99 -3.80
C ASP A 7 -2.79 -10.75 -2.81
N ALA A 8 -2.23 -11.65 -1.99
CA ALA A 8 -3.03 -12.41 -1.04
C ALA A 8 -3.62 -11.52 0.07
N THR A 9 -4.94 -11.51 0.22
CA THR A 9 -5.63 -10.79 1.31
C THR A 9 -6.72 -11.67 1.95
N SER A 10 -7.04 -11.40 3.22
CA SER A 10 -8.24 -11.94 3.87
C SER A 10 -9.47 -11.20 3.37
N LEU A 11 -10.53 -11.93 3.02
CA LEU A 11 -11.82 -11.35 2.62
C LEU A 11 -12.99 -11.80 3.51
N ARG A 12 -12.78 -12.79 4.39
CA ARG A 12 -13.83 -13.35 5.25
C ARG A 12 -13.24 -13.69 6.62
N PRO A 13 -13.79 -13.17 7.72
CA PRO A 13 -13.20 -13.35 9.04
C PRO A 13 -13.31 -14.77 9.63
N ILE A 14 -14.31 -15.58 9.25
CA ILE A 14 -14.67 -16.83 9.99
C ILE A 14 -14.67 -18.11 9.09
N ARG A 15 -14.29 -18.04 7.81
CA ARG A 15 -14.37 -19.21 6.89
C ARG A 15 -13.02 -19.90 6.71
N LEU A 16 -12.98 -21.23 6.89
CA LEU A 16 -11.77 -22.09 6.81
C LEU A 16 -11.12 -22.16 5.42
N THR A 17 -11.79 -21.72 4.35
CA THR A 17 -11.25 -21.70 2.97
C THR A 17 -10.56 -20.36 2.67
N TRP A 18 -9.22 -20.31 2.79
CA TRP A 18 -8.45 -19.06 2.90
C TRP A 18 -7.69 -18.60 1.63
N ARG A 19 -7.40 -17.27 1.59
CA ARG A 19 -6.65 -16.44 0.61
C ARG A 19 -7.11 -16.56 -0.86
N ARG A 20 -7.76 -15.51 -1.38
CA ARG A 20 -8.25 -15.46 -2.78
C ARG A 20 -7.57 -14.32 -3.53
N LEU A 21 -6.78 -14.62 -4.56
CA LEU A 21 -6.38 -13.63 -5.58
C LEU A 21 -7.59 -13.38 -6.50
N LYS A 22 -7.93 -12.12 -6.76
CA LYS A 22 -9.08 -11.78 -7.61
C LYS A 22 -8.86 -10.50 -8.45
N ARG A 23 -8.06 -10.57 -9.53
CA ARG A 23 -8.54 -10.28 -10.91
C ARG A 23 -7.47 -10.34 -12.02
N LEU A 24 -7.96 -10.80 -13.18
CA LEU A 24 -7.52 -10.66 -14.59
C LEU A 24 -6.15 -11.23 -15.03
N THR A 25 -5.67 -12.24 -14.31
CA THR A 25 -5.22 -13.48 -14.97
C THR A 25 -5.95 -14.64 -14.31
N MET A 26 -6.34 -15.65 -15.10
CA MET A 26 -7.00 -16.87 -14.62
C MET A 26 -6.36 -17.42 -13.34
N ALA A 27 -7.22 -17.93 -12.48
CA ALA A 27 -6.95 -18.63 -11.23
C ALA A 27 -5.57 -19.30 -11.15
N ARG A 28 -4.76 -18.92 -10.14
CA ARG A 28 -3.67 -19.76 -9.67
C ARG A 28 -4.29 -20.93 -8.91
N TRP A 29 -4.79 -21.93 -9.63
CA TRP A 29 -5.10 -23.21 -9.02
C TRP A 29 -3.78 -23.86 -8.63
N VAL A 30 -3.60 -24.14 -7.34
CA VAL A 30 -2.86 -25.34 -6.95
C VAL A 30 -3.92 -26.42 -6.96
N ILE A 31 -4.05 -27.16 -8.07
CA ILE A 31 -4.78 -28.42 -8.01
C ILE A 31 -3.84 -29.39 -7.32
N SER A 32 -4.05 -29.61 -6.01
CA SER A 32 -3.46 -30.75 -5.32
C SER A 32 -4.30 -31.97 -5.67
N THR A 33 -4.03 -32.58 -6.81
CA THR A 33 -4.40 -33.98 -7.03
C THR A 33 -3.26 -34.82 -6.46
N ASN A 34 -3.55 -35.59 -5.41
CA ASN A 34 -2.64 -36.57 -4.83
C ASN A 34 -1.28 -35.99 -4.35
N GLY A 35 -1.29 -34.78 -3.75
CA GLY A 35 -0.08 -34.17 -3.17
C GLY A 35 0.89 -33.56 -4.17
N LYS A 36 0.55 -33.53 -5.47
CA LYS A 36 1.32 -32.83 -6.51
C LYS A 36 0.86 -31.38 -6.64
N ILE A 37 1.81 -30.45 -6.78
CA ILE A 37 1.50 -29.03 -6.98
C ILE A 37 1.68 -28.69 -8.45
N ASP A 38 0.61 -28.29 -9.11
CA ASP A 38 0.66 -27.70 -10.45
C ASP A 38 0.79 -26.17 -10.36
N TYR A 39 1.82 -25.59 -10.98
CA TYR A 39 2.06 -24.14 -10.99
C TYR A 39 1.79 -23.56 -12.39
N GLN A 40 0.82 -22.66 -12.48
CA GLN A 40 0.44 -22.04 -13.75
C GLN A 40 0.82 -20.55 -13.88
N ARG A 41 1.28 -19.93 -12.78
CA ARG A 41 1.61 -18.49 -12.70
C ARG A 41 2.69 -18.19 -11.66
N THR A 42 3.49 -17.17 -11.95
CA THR A 42 4.51 -16.55 -11.07
C THR A 42 4.28 -15.04 -11.01
N PRO A 43 4.50 -14.36 -9.86
CA PRO A 43 4.37 -12.91 -9.77
C PRO A 43 5.39 -12.20 -10.67
N GLU A 44 4.96 -11.17 -11.39
CA GLU A 44 5.85 -10.36 -12.25
C GLU A 44 6.55 -9.23 -11.49
N ARG A 45 5.94 -8.73 -10.40
CA ARG A 45 6.58 -7.73 -9.54
C ARG A 45 7.84 -8.31 -8.92
N LYS A 46 8.90 -7.50 -8.88
CA LYS A 46 10.19 -7.92 -8.32
C LYS A 46 10.02 -8.25 -6.85
N HIS A 47 10.68 -9.32 -6.40
CA HIS A 47 10.58 -9.78 -5.02
C HIS A 47 11.91 -10.36 -4.55
N THR A 48 12.00 -10.63 -3.24
CA THR A 48 13.14 -11.30 -2.60
C THR A 48 14.48 -10.66 -2.99
N THR A 49 15.36 -11.41 -3.66
CA THR A 49 16.72 -11.00 -4.05
C THR A 49 16.74 -9.95 -5.16
N SER A 50 15.61 -9.70 -5.83
CA SER A 50 15.48 -8.65 -6.85
C SER A 50 14.99 -7.31 -6.29
N THR A 51 15.09 -7.11 -4.98
CA THR A 51 14.71 -5.86 -4.29
C THR A 51 15.94 -5.22 -3.64
N PRO A 52 16.01 -3.87 -3.57
CA PRO A 52 17.12 -3.15 -2.95
C PRO A 52 16.99 -3.07 -1.42
N PHE A 53 15.94 -3.65 -0.84
CA PHE A 53 15.61 -3.49 0.58
C PHE A 53 16.45 -4.47 1.42
N ASP A 54 17.49 -3.96 2.07
CA ASP A 54 18.25 -4.68 3.09
C ASP A 54 17.86 -4.19 4.49
N VAL A 55 17.36 -5.11 5.31
CA VAL A 55 16.96 -4.85 6.70
C VAL A 55 17.91 -5.46 7.73
N SER A 56 18.97 -6.15 7.29
CA SER A 56 19.88 -6.90 8.18
C SER A 56 20.60 -6.02 9.21
N LYS A 57 20.82 -4.75 8.86
CA LYS A 57 21.50 -3.75 9.70
C LYS A 57 20.54 -2.77 10.39
N LEU A 58 19.24 -2.91 10.18
CA LEU A 58 18.24 -2.01 10.76
C LEU A 58 17.82 -2.50 12.13
N THR A 59 17.86 -1.60 13.12
CA THR A 59 17.34 -1.86 14.48
C THR A 59 15.88 -1.46 14.61
N ALA A 60 15.39 -0.57 13.75
CA ALA A 60 14.01 -0.12 13.68
C ALA A 60 13.64 0.27 12.23
N LEU A 61 12.34 0.22 11.92
CA LEU A 61 11.80 0.68 10.65
C LEU A 61 11.20 2.09 10.78
N PRO A 62 11.17 2.88 9.68
CA PRO A 62 10.47 4.17 9.64
C PRO A 62 9.04 4.08 10.16
N LYS A 63 8.60 5.13 10.86
CA LYS A 63 7.27 5.20 11.45
C LYS A 63 6.25 5.53 10.37
N VAL A 64 5.41 4.54 10.06
CA VAL A 64 4.33 4.70 9.08
C VAL A 64 2.97 4.39 9.69
N GLY A 65 2.06 5.36 9.61
CA GLY A 65 0.69 5.29 10.11
C GLY A 65 -0.31 5.02 8.98
N ILE A 66 -1.53 4.62 9.34
CA ILE A 66 -2.65 4.49 8.41
C ILE A 66 -3.82 5.32 8.94
N VAL A 67 -4.39 6.19 8.11
CA VAL A 67 -5.62 6.92 8.42
C VAL A 67 -6.76 6.44 7.54
N TYR A 68 -7.98 6.45 8.07
CA TYR A 68 -9.14 5.90 7.37
C TYR A 68 -10.09 7.01 6.93
N ASN A 69 -10.55 6.95 5.67
CA ASN A 69 -11.51 7.91 5.14
C ASN A 69 -12.92 7.34 5.12
N TYR A 70 -13.87 8.21 5.43
CA TYR A 70 -15.30 7.97 5.46
C TYR A 70 -16.01 9.34 5.40
N ALA A 71 -17.34 9.34 5.26
CA ALA A 71 -18.10 10.58 5.29
C ALA A 71 -17.90 11.29 6.64
N ASN A 72 -17.63 12.60 6.60
CA ASN A 72 -17.35 13.40 7.80
C ASN A 72 -16.15 12.90 8.61
N ALA A 73 -15.11 12.40 7.92
CA ALA A 73 -13.89 11.94 8.58
C ALA A 73 -13.19 13.09 9.32
N SER A 74 -12.80 12.82 10.57
CA SER A 74 -11.98 13.73 11.36
C SER A 74 -10.54 13.71 10.88
N ASP A 75 -9.88 14.87 10.89
CA ASP A 75 -8.45 14.98 10.60
C ASP A 75 -7.57 14.74 11.84
N LEU A 76 -8.16 14.58 13.04
CA LEU A 76 -7.44 14.36 14.29
C LEU A 76 -6.47 13.15 14.20
N PRO A 77 -6.84 12.00 13.62
CA PRO A 77 -5.89 10.90 13.46
C PRO A 77 -4.71 11.26 12.56
N ALA A 78 -4.92 12.07 11.51
CA ALA A 78 -3.84 12.51 10.63
C ALA A 78 -2.92 13.50 11.37
N LYS A 79 -3.49 14.50 12.03
CA LYS A 79 -2.74 15.48 12.85
C LYS A 79 -1.92 14.80 13.92
N ALA A 80 -2.49 13.87 14.67
CA ALA A 80 -1.77 13.13 15.72
C ALA A 80 -0.54 12.38 15.19
N LEU A 81 -0.61 11.82 13.98
CA LEU A 81 0.54 11.17 13.35
C LEU A 81 1.61 12.18 12.92
N VAL A 82 1.19 13.32 12.36
CA VAL A 82 2.09 14.41 11.98
C VAL A 82 2.80 14.97 13.21
N ASP A 83 2.05 15.28 14.28
CA ASP A 83 2.57 15.82 15.53
C ASP A 83 3.52 14.84 16.24
N ALA A 84 3.26 13.53 16.11
CA ALA A 84 4.14 12.48 16.62
C ALA A 84 5.39 12.22 15.75
N GLY A 85 5.58 12.98 14.65
CA GLY A 85 6.73 12.90 13.77
C GLY A 85 6.81 11.60 12.97
N TYR A 86 5.68 11.12 12.44
CA TYR A 86 5.68 9.97 11.55
C TYR A 86 6.37 10.29 10.22
N ASP A 87 7.25 9.39 9.77
CA ASP A 87 7.98 9.52 8.50
C ASP A 87 7.06 9.40 7.28
N GLY A 88 5.96 8.65 7.42
CA GLY A 88 4.97 8.53 6.36
C GLY A 88 3.57 8.17 6.85
N ILE A 89 2.58 8.49 6.02
CA ILE A 89 1.16 8.23 6.29
C ILE A 89 0.52 7.59 5.06
N VAL A 90 -0.13 6.45 5.27
CA VAL A 90 -0.97 5.82 4.25
C VAL A 90 -2.42 6.21 4.49
N SER A 91 -3.07 6.76 3.47
CA SER A 91 -4.49 7.06 3.50
C SER A 91 -5.28 5.88 2.96
N ALA A 92 -6.10 5.23 3.78
CA ALA A 92 -7.15 4.32 3.32
C ALA A 92 -8.33 5.14 2.79
N GLY A 93 -8.18 5.62 1.55
CA GLY A 93 -9.13 6.48 0.86
C GLY A 93 -10.44 5.78 0.49
N VAL A 94 -11.41 6.57 0.04
CA VAL A 94 -12.68 6.08 -0.54
C VAL A 94 -12.54 5.93 -2.06
N GLY A 95 -13.23 4.95 -2.66
CA GLY A 95 -13.20 4.77 -4.12
C GLY A 95 -11.79 4.55 -4.66
N ASN A 96 -11.36 5.39 -5.61
CA ASN A 96 -10.02 5.37 -6.20
C ASN A 96 -8.97 6.12 -5.34
N GLY A 97 -9.02 5.89 -4.02
CA GLY A 97 -8.10 6.49 -3.05
C GLY A 97 -8.32 7.99 -2.79
N ASN A 98 -9.56 8.46 -2.90
CA ASN A 98 -9.93 9.83 -2.57
C ASN A 98 -9.95 10.05 -1.06
N LEU A 99 -9.72 11.30 -0.66
CA LEU A 99 -9.67 11.72 0.73
C LEU A 99 -10.82 12.66 1.05
N TYR A 100 -11.27 12.60 2.30
CA TYR A 100 -12.19 13.63 2.80
C TYR A 100 -11.42 14.96 2.97
N LYS A 101 -12.11 16.10 2.76
CA LYS A 101 -11.47 17.41 2.65
C LYS A 101 -10.50 17.75 3.79
N THR A 102 -10.93 17.56 5.04
CA THR A 102 -10.10 17.90 6.23
C THR A 102 -8.84 17.03 6.33
N VAL A 103 -8.98 15.74 6.01
CA VAL A 103 -7.85 14.79 5.95
C VAL A 103 -6.92 15.16 4.80
N PHE A 104 -7.48 15.51 3.64
CA PHE A 104 -6.70 15.96 2.48
C PHE A 104 -5.83 17.17 2.82
N ASP A 105 -6.43 18.23 3.37
CA ASP A 105 -5.73 19.48 3.69
C ASP A 105 -4.57 19.22 4.69
N THR A 106 -4.82 18.36 5.69
CA THR A 106 -3.79 17.96 6.67
C THR A 106 -2.64 17.19 6.02
N LEU A 107 -2.95 16.21 5.17
CA LEU A 107 -1.92 15.39 4.52
C LEU A 107 -1.16 16.14 3.44
N ALA A 108 -1.80 17.06 2.71
CA ALA A 108 -1.13 17.93 1.75
C ALA A 108 -0.11 18.83 2.49
N THR A 109 -0.51 19.41 3.62
CA THR A 109 0.39 20.19 4.48
C THR A 109 1.56 19.34 5.00
N ALA A 110 1.27 18.12 5.47
CA ALA A 110 2.29 17.19 5.94
C ALA A 110 3.29 16.81 4.83
N ALA A 111 2.81 16.60 3.61
CA ALA A 111 3.66 16.30 2.45
C ALA A 111 4.60 17.47 2.11
N HIS A 112 4.11 18.70 2.14
CA HIS A 112 4.96 19.88 1.99
C HIS A 112 6.02 20.01 3.10
N ASN A 113 5.74 19.49 4.30
CA ASN A 113 6.67 19.47 5.42
C ASN A 113 7.57 18.22 5.45
N GLY A 114 7.53 17.37 4.41
CA GLY A 114 8.44 16.23 4.23
C GLY A 114 7.92 14.87 4.73
N THR A 115 6.68 14.77 5.22
CA THR A 115 6.04 13.48 5.50
C THR A 115 5.62 12.81 4.18
N VAL A 116 6.05 11.57 3.93
CA VAL A 116 5.63 10.88 2.69
C VAL A 116 4.18 10.39 2.82
N VAL A 117 3.31 10.83 1.91
CA VAL A 117 1.90 10.43 1.90
C VAL A 117 1.62 9.45 0.76
N VAL A 118 1.06 8.29 1.09
CA VAL A 118 0.62 7.29 0.12
C VAL A 118 -0.91 7.22 0.12
N ARG A 119 -1.54 7.42 -1.03
CA ARG A 119 -2.96 7.13 -1.25
C ARG A 119 -3.16 5.65 -1.55
N SER A 120 -3.93 5.00 -0.70
CA SER A 120 -4.48 3.66 -0.92
C SER A 120 -6.00 3.73 -0.81
N SER A 121 -6.66 2.58 -0.85
CA SER A 121 -8.12 2.51 -0.80
C SER A 121 -8.60 1.49 0.21
N ARG A 122 -9.69 1.85 0.90
CA ARG A 122 -10.45 0.89 1.72
C ARG A 122 -11.28 -0.08 0.88
N VAL A 123 -11.43 0.19 -0.42
CA VAL A 123 -12.10 -0.73 -1.35
C VAL A 123 -11.25 -2.01 -1.43
N PRO A 124 -11.84 -3.20 -1.24
CA PRO A 124 -11.08 -4.44 -1.06
C PRO A 124 -10.34 -4.93 -2.31
N THR A 125 -10.67 -4.40 -3.48
CA THR A 125 -10.09 -4.76 -4.78
C THR A 125 -10.08 -3.56 -5.71
N GLY A 126 -9.12 -3.52 -6.62
CA GLY A 126 -8.93 -2.40 -7.55
C GLY A 126 -7.65 -1.63 -7.22
N ALA A 127 -7.17 -0.85 -8.18
CA ALA A 127 -5.99 -0.02 -7.99
C ALA A 127 -6.40 1.37 -7.53
N THR A 128 -5.61 1.96 -6.64
CA THR A 128 -5.53 3.42 -6.48
C THR A 128 -4.60 3.94 -7.56
N THR A 129 -5.14 4.59 -8.60
CA THR A 129 -4.37 5.03 -9.77
C THR A 129 -3.85 6.45 -9.59
N GLN A 130 -2.72 6.74 -10.26
CA GLN A 130 -2.24 8.11 -10.47
C GLN A 130 -3.19 8.86 -11.42
N ASP A 131 -3.11 10.19 -11.42
CA ASP A 131 -3.76 11.08 -12.41
C ASP A 131 -5.27 10.88 -12.58
N ALA A 132 -5.95 10.52 -11.49
CA ALA A 132 -7.41 10.41 -11.45
C ALA A 132 -8.02 11.71 -10.88
N GLU A 133 -8.60 11.66 -9.68
CA GLU A 133 -9.27 12.80 -9.06
C GLU A 133 -8.35 13.66 -8.19
N VAL A 134 -7.13 13.19 -7.92
CA VAL A 134 -6.12 13.89 -7.12
C VAL A 134 -4.88 14.11 -7.98
N ASP A 135 -4.40 15.35 -8.01
CA ASP A 135 -3.14 15.73 -8.66
C ASP A 135 -1.95 15.35 -7.76
N ASP A 136 -1.54 14.08 -7.84
CA ASP A 136 -0.50 13.52 -7.00
C ASP A 136 0.85 14.26 -7.16
N ALA A 137 1.15 14.70 -8.38
CA ALA A 137 2.38 15.45 -8.68
C ALA A 137 2.40 16.81 -7.99
N LYS A 138 1.27 17.50 -7.92
CA LYS A 138 1.14 18.80 -7.25
C LYS A 138 1.33 18.71 -5.74
N TYR A 139 0.79 17.67 -5.10
CA TYR A 139 0.82 17.53 -3.63
C TYR A 139 1.95 16.65 -3.12
N GLY A 140 2.74 16.03 -4.00
CA GLY A 140 3.80 15.09 -3.61
C GLY A 140 3.26 13.78 -3.03
N PHE A 141 2.08 13.35 -3.49
CA PHE A 141 1.47 12.10 -3.07
C PHE A 141 1.93 10.93 -3.93
N VAL A 142 1.84 9.73 -3.36
CA VAL A 142 2.16 8.47 -4.02
C VAL A 142 0.90 7.61 -4.11
N ALA A 143 0.55 7.12 -5.30
CA ALA A 143 -0.55 6.18 -5.50
C ALA A 143 -0.09 4.74 -5.25
N SER A 144 -0.85 3.99 -4.42
CA SER A 144 -0.45 2.65 -3.99
C SER A 144 -0.68 1.54 -5.01
N GLY A 145 -1.34 1.83 -6.13
CA GLY A 145 -1.80 0.82 -7.08
C GLY A 145 -2.72 -0.19 -6.40
N THR A 146 -2.47 -1.48 -6.60
CA THR A 146 -3.28 -2.58 -6.04
C THR A 146 -2.98 -2.88 -4.57
N LEU A 147 -1.95 -2.25 -3.98
CA LEU A 147 -1.60 -2.47 -2.59
C LEU A 147 -2.66 -1.83 -1.69
N ASN A 148 -3.35 -2.66 -0.92
CA ASN A 148 -4.25 -2.18 0.13
C ASN A 148 -3.47 -1.45 1.25
N PRO A 149 -4.14 -0.73 2.16
CA PRO A 149 -3.46 0.22 3.05
C PRO A 149 -2.37 -0.42 3.92
N GLN A 150 -2.63 -1.62 4.44
CA GLN A 150 -1.66 -2.36 5.26
C GLN A 150 -0.46 -2.87 4.46
N LYS A 151 -0.62 -3.21 3.17
CA LYS A 151 0.49 -3.61 2.29
C LYS A 151 1.27 -2.41 1.79
N ALA A 152 0.56 -1.33 1.43
CA ALA A 152 1.16 -0.05 1.08
C ALA A 152 2.04 0.46 2.23
N ARG A 153 1.61 0.30 3.49
CA ARG A 153 2.42 0.60 4.67
C ARG A 153 3.74 -0.17 4.68
N VAL A 154 3.71 -1.48 4.42
CA VAL A 154 4.94 -2.30 4.40
C VAL A 154 5.91 -1.79 3.34
N LEU A 155 5.44 -1.57 2.12
CA LEU A 155 6.31 -1.07 1.05
C LEU A 155 6.82 0.35 1.35
N LEU A 156 5.98 1.23 1.91
CA LEU A 156 6.40 2.58 2.30
C LEU A 156 7.48 2.54 3.40
N GLN A 157 7.35 1.67 4.40
CA GLN A 157 8.39 1.52 5.44
C GLN A 157 9.73 1.12 4.84
N LEU A 158 9.74 0.23 3.85
CA LEU A 158 10.96 -0.18 3.16
C LEU A 158 11.50 0.89 2.22
N ALA A 159 10.62 1.59 1.49
CA ALA A 159 11.01 2.67 0.59
C ALA A 159 11.68 3.83 1.36
N LEU A 160 11.17 4.15 2.55
CA LEU A 160 11.72 5.20 3.42
C LEU A 160 13.11 4.86 3.99
N THR A 161 13.59 3.61 3.90
CA THR A 161 14.99 3.29 4.24
C THR A 161 15.96 3.65 3.11
N GLN A 162 15.43 3.88 1.91
CA GLN A 162 16.21 4.18 0.70
C GLN A 162 16.14 5.67 0.34
N THR A 163 14.95 6.27 0.43
CA THR A 163 14.72 7.64 -0.02
C THR A 163 13.47 8.26 0.62
N LYS A 164 13.42 9.60 0.65
CA LYS A 164 12.22 10.38 1.02
C LYS A 164 11.59 11.11 -0.16
N ASP A 165 12.14 10.95 -1.37
CA ASP A 165 11.62 11.58 -2.59
C ASP A 165 10.34 10.87 -3.09
N PRO A 166 9.17 11.55 -3.11
CA PRO A 166 7.91 10.95 -3.55
C PRO A 166 7.98 10.34 -4.96
N LYS A 167 8.77 10.91 -5.88
CA LYS A 167 8.89 10.39 -7.26
C LYS A 167 9.62 9.05 -7.32
N GLN A 168 10.68 8.90 -6.53
CA GLN A 168 11.40 7.64 -6.41
C GLN A 168 10.54 6.60 -5.69
N ILE A 169 9.82 7.01 -4.64
CA ILE A 169 8.90 6.12 -3.93
C ILE A 169 7.78 5.66 -4.86
N GLN A 170 7.21 6.55 -5.69
CA GLN A 170 6.22 6.16 -6.71
C GLN A 170 6.78 5.11 -7.69
N THR A 171 8.04 5.27 -8.12
CA THR A 171 8.71 4.24 -8.95
C THR A 171 8.79 2.90 -8.21
N MET A 172 9.11 2.90 -6.92
CA MET A 172 9.12 1.68 -6.11
C MET A 172 7.73 1.04 -6.02
N PHE A 173 6.67 1.83 -5.81
CA PHE A 173 5.27 1.34 -5.79
C PHE A 173 4.79 0.77 -7.13
N ASN A 174 5.39 1.21 -8.24
CA ASN A 174 5.12 0.67 -9.57
C ASN A 174 5.88 -0.64 -9.83
N GLN A 175 7.01 -0.87 -9.13
CA GLN A 175 7.93 -1.98 -9.38
C GLN A 175 7.74 -3.18 -8.43
N TYR A 176 7.32 -2.96 -7.19
CA TYR A 176 7.29 -3.95 -6.09
C TYR A 176 5.88 -4.23 -5.56
#